data_AF-A0A399STG4-F1
#
_entry.id   AF-A0A399STG4-F1
#
_cell.length_a   1.000
_cell.length_b   1.000
_cell.length_c   1.000
_cell.angle_alpha   90.00
_cell.angle_beta   90.00
_cell.angle_gamma   90.00
#
_symmetry.space_group_name_H-M   'P 1'
#
loop_
_entity.id
_entity.type
_entity.pdbx_description
1 polymer ?
#
loop_
_entity_poly.entity_id
_entity_poly.type
_entity_poly.pdbx_seq_one_letter_code
_entity_poly.pdbx_strand_id
1 'polypeptide(L)'
;LFTGRPARGIVNRLMREIGPMSTFAPAFPTAGGALAPLRAKTEPTGSGDFINLWSGQAGRLATEDSAEVITRRIAAQALERLT
;
A
#
# COMPACT_ATOMS: atom_id res chain seq x y z
N LEU A 1 -12.11 -1.54 -1.12
CA LEU A 1 -11.98 -0.86 -2.43
C LEU A 1 -11.19 -1.69 -3.43
N PHE A 2 -9.90 -1.91 -3.21
CA PHE A 2 -9.01 -2.50 -4.23
C PHE A 2 -9.12 -4.01 -4.43
N THR A 3 -9.50 -4.75 -3.38
CA THR A 3 -9.51 -6.23 -3.40
C THR A 3 -10.84 -6.84 -3.01
N GLY A 4 -11.73 -6.08 -2.36
CA GLY A 4 -12.99 -6.56 -1.79
C GLY A 4 -12.88 -7.06 -0.34
N ARG A 5 -11.72 -6.88 0.30
CA ARG A 5 -11.50 -7.07 1.75
C ARG A 5 -10.71 -5.89 2.35
N PRO A 6 -10.77 -5.68 3.67
CA PRO A 6 -9.93 -4.67 4.34
C PRO A 6 -8.43 -4.95 4.11
N ALA A 7 -7.68 -3.92 3.76
CA ALA A 7 -6.23 -3.94 3.60
C ALA A 7 -5.67 -2.55 3.95
N ARG A 8 -4.42 -2.47 4.44
CA ARG A 8 -3.79 -1.21 4.82
C ARG A 8 -2.91 -0.67 3.70
N GLY A 9 -3.13 0.58 3.33
CA GLY A 9 -2.31 1.29 2.37
C GLY A 9 -2.24 2.78 2.65
N ILE A 10 -1.37 3.45 1.90
CA ILE A 10 -1.27 4.91 1.86
C ILE A 10 -2.59 5.46 1.28
N VAL A 11 -3.17 6.43 1.97
CA VAL A 11 -4.45 7.04 1.56
C VAL A 11 -4.26 7.79 0.24
N ASN A 12 -4.99 7.38 -0.79
CA ASN A 12 -5.01 8.02 -2.10
C ASN A 12 -6.36 8.66 -2.42
N ARG A 13 -6.52 9.20 -3.63
CA ARG A 13 -7.73 9.90 -4.07
C ARG A 13 -8.98 9.03 -3.97
N LEU A 14 -8.93 7.79 -4.46
CA LEU A 14 -10.05 6.86 -4.37
C LEU A 14 -10.57 6.74 -2.92
N MET A 15 -9.67 6.51 -1.97
CA MET A 15 -10.03 6.37 -0.55
C MET A 15 -10.57 7.67 0.06
N ARG A 16 -10.08 8.84 -0.37
CA ARG A 16 -10.57 10.15 0.10
C ARG A 16 -11.97 10.47 -0.43
N GLU A 17 -12.28 10.08 -1.66
CA GLU A 17 -13.54 10.44 -2.32
C GLU A 17 -14.68 9.47 -2.01
N ILE A 18 -14.43 8.15 -1.99
CA ILE A 18 -15.48 7.14 -1.76
C ILE A 18 -15.37 6.42 -0.41
N GLY A 19 -14.50 6.94 0.46
CA GLY A 19 -14.19 6.37 1.77
C GLY A 19 -13.19 5.21 1.70
N PRO A 20 -12.42 4.96 2.78
CA PRO A 20 -11.47 3.83 2.84
C PRO A 20 -12.17 2.46 2.90
N MET A 21 -13.44 2.45 3.32
CA MET A 21 -14.34 1.30 3.36
C MET A 21 -15.61 1.67 2.62
N SER A 22 -16.12 0.78 1.76
CA SER A 22 -17.30 1.04 0.95
C SER A 22 -18.08 -0.26 0.74
N THR A 23 -19.39 -0.19 0.95
CA THR A 23 -20.34 -1.29 0.69
C THR A 23 -20.58 -1.52 -0.80
N PHE A 24 -20.19 -0.57 -1.66
CA PHE A 24 -20.31 -0.70 -3.12
C PHE A 24 -19.18 -1.51 -3.76
N ALA A 25 -18.08 -1.74 -3.04
CA ALA A 25 -16.97 -2.52 -3.57
C ALA A 25 -17.40 -4.00 -3.68
N PRO A 26 -17.22 -4.67 -4.84
CA PRO A 26 -17.47 -6.11 -4.96
C PRO A 26 -16.71 -6.90 -3.91
N ALA A 27 -17.26 -8.05 -3.51
CA ALA A 27 -16.57 -8.94 -2.57
C ALA A 27 -15.26 -9.47 -3.16
N PHE A 28 -14.33 -9.80 -2.28
CA PHE A 28 -13.06 -10.41 -2.67
C PHE A 28 -13.29 -11.71 -3.46
N PRO A 29 -12.49 -11.97 -4.52
CA PRO A 29 -11.28 -11.23 -4.96
C PRO A 29 -11.52 -10.18 -6.06
N THR A 30 -12.78 -9.89 -6.41
CA THR A 30 -13.11 -9.29 -7.72
C THR A 30 -13.08 -7.76 -7.78
N ALA A 31 -13.00 -7.05 -6.64
CA ALA A 31 -13.13 -5.60 -6.62
C ALA A 31 -12.09 -4.84 -7.47
N GLY A 32 -10.90 -5.43 -7.65
CA GLY A 32 -9.81 -4.81 -8.41
C GLY A 32 -10.13 -4.60 -9.88
N GLY A 33 -11.00 -5.44 -10.46
CA GLY A 33 -11.38 -5.36 -11.88
C GLY A 33 -12.04 -4.02 -12.23
N ALA A 34 -12.88 -3.49 -11.33
CA ALA A 34 -13.56 -2.21 -11.54
C ALA A 34 -12.60 -1.01 -11.61
N LEU A 35 -11.40 -1.13 -11.05
CA LEU A 35 -10.39 -0.06 -11.04
C LEU A 35 -9.37 -0.17 -12.18
N ALA A 36 -9.34 -1.30 -12.92
CA ALA A 36 -8.34 -1.54 -13.95
C ALA A 36 -8.30 -0.44 -15.04
N PRO A 37 -9.44 0.06 -15.57
CA PRO A 37 -9.40 1.13 -16.58
C PRO A 37 -8.85 2.46 -16.04
N LEU A 38 -9.16 2.78 -14.78
CA LEU A 38 -8.65 3.99 -14.12
C LEU A 38 -7.14 3.89 -13.92
N ARG A 39 -6.67 2.77 -13.38
CA ARG A 39 -5.24 2.47 -13.21
C ARG A 39 -4.48 2.58 -14.52
N ALA A 40 -4.96 1.93 -15.59
CA ALA A 40 -4.31 1.95 -16.89
C ALA A 40 -4.11 3.37 -17.44
N LYS A 41 -5.00 4.30 -17.10
CA LYS A 41 -4.91 5.70 -17.52
C LYS A 41 -4.01 6.56 -16.64
N THR A 42 -3.93 6.29 -15.34
CA THR A 42 -3.23 7.14 -14.37
C THR A 42 -1.82 6.66 -14.01
N GLU A 43 -1.58 5.35 -14.05
CA GLU A 43 -0.28 4.76 -13.72
C GLU A 43 0.86 5.25 -14.63
N PRO A 44 0.69 5.38 -15.97
CA PRO A 44 1.75 5.90 -16.84
C PRO A 44 2.18 7.34 -16.53
N THR A 45 1.31 8.12 -15.87
CA THR A 45 1.64 9.49 -15.43
C THR A 45 2.22 9.52 -14.01
N GLY A 46 2.54 8.36 -13.43
CA GLY A 46 3.03 8.24 -12.06
C GLY A 46 1.98 8.51 -10.98
N SER A 47 0.68 8.54 -11.32
CA SER A 47 -0.36 8.85 -10.33
C SER A 47 -0.70 7.63 -9.46
N GLY A 48 -0.68 7.87 -8.14
CA GLY A 48 -1.05 6.90 -7.11
C GLY A 48 -2.56 6.79 -6.85
N ASP A 49 -3.39 7.51 -7.59
CA ASP A 49 -4.79 7.80 -7.21
C ASP A 49 -5.72 6.59 -7.19
N PHE A 50 -5.48 5.59 -8.04
CA PHE A 50 -6.33 4.41 -8.22
C PHE A 50 -5.56 3.08 -8.11
N ILE A 51 -4.33 3.12 -7.57
CA ILE A 51 -3.50 1.94 -7.32
C ILE A 51 -3.47 1.59 -5.84
N ASN A 52 -3.23 0.31 -5.54
CA ASN A 52 -3.10 -0.17 -4.18
C ASN A 52 -1.69 0.09 -3.63
N LEU A 53 -1.51 1.22 -2.93
CA LEU A 53 -0.26 1.59 -2.28
C LEU A 53 -0.11 0.93 -0.90
N TRP A 54 0.13 -0.39 -0.87
CA TRP A 54 0.23 -1.14 0.39
C TRP A 54 1.38 -0.65 1.28
N SER A 55 1.06 -0.41 2.55
CA SER A 55 2.04 0.08 3.51
C SER A 55 1.54 -0.13 4.95
N GLY A 56 2.46 -0.42 5.85
CA GLY A 56 2.22 -0.35 7.29
C GLY A 56 2.10 1.09 7.79
N GLN A 57 1.75 1.28 9.07
CA GLN A 57 1.68 2.64 9.66
C GLN A 57 3.07 3.29 9.76
N ALA A 58 4.13 2.48 9.89
CA ALA A 58 5.51 2.93 9.96
C ALA A 58 6.18 3.11 8.57
N GLY A 59 5.40 3.23 7.48
CA GLY A 59 5.94 3.32 6.12
C GLY A 59 6.96 4.47 5.92
N ARG A 60 6.87 5.55 6.70
CA ARG A 60 7.84 6.67 6.68
C ARG A 60 9.23 6.31 7.20
N LEU A 61 9.39 5.16 7.87
CA LEU A 61 10.68 4.66 8.35
C LEU A 61 11.39 3.78 7.30
N ALA A 62 10.76 3.53 6.16
CA ALA A 62 11.38 2.76 5.08
C ALA A 62 12.60 3.52 4.52
N THR A 63 13.64 2.77 4.16
CA THR A 63 14.82 3.31 3.46
C THR A 63 14.99 2.59 2.13
N GLU A 64 15.64 3.27 1.19
CA GLU A 64 16.01 2.71 -0.10
C GLU A 64 17.44 2.16 0.00
N ASP A 65 17.54 0.87 0.31
CA ASP A 65 18.80 0.14 0.49
C ASP A 65 18.63 -1.30 -0.04
N SER A 66 19.72 -2.04 -0.19
CA SER A 66 19.63 -3.47 -0.50
C SER A 66 18.99 -4.25 0.67
N ALA A 67 18.31 -5.35 0.35
CA ALA A 67 17.71 -6.21 1.37
C ALA A 67 18.76 -6.72 2.39
N GLU A 68 20.00 -6.96 1.95
CA GLU A 68 21.10 -7.34 2.83
C GLU A 68 21.42 -6.24 3.85
N VAL A 69 21.63 -5.00 3.39
CA VAL A 69 21.97 -3.86 4.25
C VAL A 69 20.86 -3.63 5.28
N ILE A 70 19.60 -3.65 4.84
CA ILE A 70 18.44 -3.48 5.71
C ILE A 70 18.42 -4.58 6.78
N THR A 71 18.61 -5.84 6.39
CA THR A 71 18.56 -6.98 7.31
C THR A 71 19.66 -6.90 8.37
N ARG A 72 20.90 -6.60 7.96
CA ARG A 72 22.03 -6.44 8.89
C ARG A 72 21.80 -5.29 9.87
N ARG A 73 21.32 -4.15 9.38
CA ARG A 73 21.00 -2.99 10.21
C ARG A 73 19.92 -3.31 11.25
N ILE A 74 18.85 -4.00 10.85
CA ILE A 74 17.79 -4.43 11.78
C ILE A 74 18.35 -5.37 12.84
N ALA A 75 19.18 -6.36 12.45
CA ALA A 75 19.79 -7.30 13.38
C ALA A 75 20.71 -6.61 14.40
N ALA A 76 21.56 -5.68 13.95
CA ALA A 76 22.42 -4.90 14.84
C ALA A 76 21.62 -4.04 15.83
N GLN A 77 20.62 -3.29 15.35
CA GLN A 77 19.74 -2.48 16.20
C GLN A 77 18.87 -3.30 17.16
N ALA A 78 18.57 -4.55 16.83
CA ALA A 78 17.87 -5.46 17.72
C ALA A 78 18.80 -5.96 18.83
N LEU A 79 20.04 -6.33 18.49
CA LEU A 79 21.06 -6.76 19.46
C LEU A 79 21.35 -5.65 20.48
N GLU A 80 21.57 -4.41 20.02
CA GLU A 80 21.79 -3.23 20.88
C GLU A 80 20.66 -2.96 21.88
N ARG A 81 19.43 -3.42 21.60
CA ARG A 81 18.30 -3.27 22.53
C ARG A 81 18.18 -4.41 23.53
N LEU A 82 18.83 -5.54 23.27
CA LEU A 82 18.76 -6.75 24.09
C LEU A 82 19.96 -6.89 25.03
N THR A 83 21.03 -6.15 24.78
CA THR A 83 22.26 -6.08 25.59
C THR A 83 22.37 -4.75 26.30
#